data_AF-A0A1B6ERM9-F1
#
_entry.id   AF-A0A1B6ERM9-F1
#
_cell.length_a   1.000
_cell.length_b   1.000
_cell.length_c   1.000
_cell.angle_alpha   90.00
_cell.angle_beta   90.00
_cell.angle_gamma   90.00
#
_symmetry.space_group_name_H-M   'P 1'
#
loop_
_entity.id
_entity.type
_entity.pdbx_description
1 polymer ?
#
loop_
_entity_poly.entity_id
_entity_poly.type
_entity_poly.pdbx_seq_one_letter_code
_entity_poly.pdbx_strand_id
1 'polypeptide(L)'
;SFRDKCNCETVELLPVQDRDDIDLIKDLLSDFVKKTGSIVAEKLLNDWNLFACQFVKVFPYEYQKVLKAKQVKVEAKVDCSNDVVDIEDSIMNLKVEESRMNKALDKVRGFMKYPRETGIYRPAE
;
A
#
# COMPACT_ATOMS: atom_id res chain seq x y z
N SER A 1 12.02 -28.68 8.01
CA SER A 1 10.74 -28.33 7.36
C SER A 1 10.88 -26.98 6.63
N PHE A 2 9.92 -26.56 5.78
CA PHE A 2 9.97 -25.22 5.15
C PHE A 2 9.92 -24.11 6.20
N ARG A 3 9.11 -24.30 7.26
CA ARG A 3 8.97 -23.36 8.39
C ARG A 3 10.29 -23.02 9.07
N ASP A 4 11.16 -24.02 9.29
CA ASP A 4 12.45 -23.83 9.97
C ASP A 4 13.47 -23.05 9.13
N LYS A 5 13.23 -22.92 7.82
CA LYS A 5 14.10 -22.20 6.88
C LYS A 5 13.61 -20.79 6.58
N CYS A 6 12.48 -20.38 7.16
CA CYS A 6 11.87 -19.09 6.90
C CYS A 6 12.17 -18.10 8.03
N ASN A 7 12.40 -16.83 7.69
CA ASN A 7 12.42 -15.76 8.68
C ASN A 7 10.98 -15.39 9.07
N CYS A 8 10.48 -15.98 10.15
CA CYS A 8 9.11 -15.74 10.65
C CYS A 8 8.93 -14.40 11.39
N GLU A 9 9.99 -13.60 11.57
CA GLU A 9 9.88 -12.28 12.24
C GLU A 9 9.09 -11.29 11.39
N THR A 10 9.36 -11.26 10.08
CA THR A 10 8.81 -10.26 9.16
C THR A 10 7.71 -10.81 8.26
N VAL A 11 7.50 -12.12 8.28
CA VAL A 11 6.70 -12.84 7.31
C VAL A 11 5.80 -13.86 7.97
N GLU A 12 4.55 -13.92 7.48
CA GLU A 12 3.56 -14.91 7.82
C GLU A 12 3.53 -16.03 6.79
N LEU A 13 3.28 -17.26 7.26
CA LEU A 13 3.11 -18.45 6.42
C LEU A 13 1.65 -18.89 6.46
N LEU A 14 0.95 -18.74 5.34
CA LEU A 14 -0.47 -19.04 5.20
C LEU A 14 -0.66 -20.21 4.21
N PRO A 15 -1.69 -21.05 4.37
CA PRO A 15 -2.09 -21.98 3.32
C PRO A 15 -2.66 -21.24 2.12
N VAL A 16 -2.45 -21.77 0.90
CA VAL A 16 -3.08 -21.24 -0.31
C VAL A 16 -4.52 -21.75 -0.38
N GLN A 17 -5.50 -20.90 -0.08
CA GLN A 17 -6.93 -21.24 -0.13
C GLN A 17 -7.69 -20.45 -1.20
N ASP A 18 -7.20 -19.25 -1.52
CA ASP A 18 -7.84 -18.35 -2.47
C ASP A 18 -7.74 -18.92 -3.89
N ARG A 19 -8.86 -18.91 -4.62
CA ARG A 19 -8.90 -19.42 -6.01
C ARG A 19 -8.00 -18.61 -6.94
N ASP A 20 -8.02 -17.29 -6.78
CA ASP A 20 -7.21 -16.37 -7.58
C ASP A 20 -5.71 -16.65 -7.44
N ASP A 21 -5.24 -16.98 -6.23
CA ASP A 21 -3.85 -17.37 -5.99
C ASP A 21 -3.52 -18.71 -6.66
N ILE A 22 -4.43 -19.68 -6.60
CA ILE A 22 -4.23 -20.99 -7.22
C ILE A 22 -4.08 -20.85 -8.73
N ASP A 23 -4.95 -20.05 -9.35
CA ASP A 23 -4.93 -19.83 -10.79
C ASP A 23 -3.67 -19.04 -11.19
N LEU A 24 -3.27 -18.03 -10.41
CA LEU A 24 -2.01 -17.32 -10.62
C LEU A 24 -0.79 -18.26 -10.60
N ILE A 25 -0.73 -19.20 -9.65
CA ILE A 25 0.40 -20.14 -9.57
C ILE A 25 0.41 -21.08 -10.78
N LYS A 26 -0.76 -21.57 -11.22
CA LYS A 26 -0.86 -22.40 -12.44
C LYS A 26 -0.37 -21.66 -13.67
N ASP A 27 -0.80 -20.42 -13.85
CA ASP A 27 -0.41 -19.59 -14.99
C ASP A 27 1.11 -19.35 -14.98
N LEU A 28 1.66 -19.03 -13.81
CA LEU A 28 3.10 -18.84 -13.65
C LEU A 28 3.90 -20.11 -13.94
N LEU A 29 3.41 -21.28 -13.53
CA LEU A 29 4.03 -22.57 -13.84
C LEU A 29 3.93 -22.91 -15.32
N SER A 30 2.79 -22.67 -15.97
CA SER A 30 2.62 -22.85 -17.42
C SER A 30 3.64 -22.00 -18.18
N ASP A 31 3.78 -20.74 -17.81
CA ASP A 31 4.73 -19.82 -18.43
C ASP A 31 6.18 -20.22 -18.16
N PHE A 32 6.46 -20.72 -16.95
CA PHE A 32 7.77 -21.22 -16.60
C PHE A 32 8.16 -22.44 -17.44
N VAL A 33 7.26 -23.41 -17.64
CA VAL A 33 7.49 -24.57 -18.52
C VAL A 33 7.75 -24.11 -19.94
N LYS A 34 6.94 -23.19 -20.48
CA LYS A 34 7.14 -22.65 -21.84
C LYS A 34 8.50 -21.97 -22.01
N LYS A 35 8.97 -21.24 -21.00
CA LYS A 35 10.21 -20.45 -21.07
C LYS A 35 11.48 -21.25 -20.75
N THR A 36 11.40 -22.24 -19.87
CA THR A 36 12.58 -22.98 -19.36
C THR A 36 12.60 -24.46 -19.74
N GLY A 37 11.47 -25.03 -20.18
CA GLY A 37 11.35 -26.47 -20.46
C GLY A 37 11.51 -27.35 -19.21
N SER A 38 11.18 -26.83 -18.02
CA SER A 38 11.39 -27.56 -16.76
C SER A 38 10.46 -28.77 -16.64
N ILE A 39 11.06 -29.97 -16.67
CA ILE A 39 10.39 -31.26 -16.44
C ILE A 39 9.73 -31.35 -15.05
N VAL A 40 10.24 -30.61 -14.06
CA VAL A 40 9.67 -30.61 -12.71
C VAL A 40 8.37 -29.84 -12.70
N ALA A 41 8.36 -28.67 -13.33
CA ALA A 41 7.15 -27.85 -13.42
C ALA A 41 6.05 -28.53 -14.26
N GLU A 42 6.43 -29.25 -15.32
CA GLU A 42 5.50 -30.07 -16.10
C GLU A 42 4.87 -31.18 -15.26
N LYS A 43 5.66 -31.88 -14.44
CA LYS A 43 5.14 -32.88 -13.48
C LYS A 43 4.19 -32.26 -12.46
N LEU A 44 4.53 -31.09 -11.92
CA LEU A 44 3.66 -30.36 -10.99
C LEU A 44 2.32 -29.97 -11.62
N LEU A 45 2.31 -29.58 -12.89
CA LEU A 45 1.08 -29.25 -13.62
C LEU A 45 0.22 -30.51 -13.89
N ASN A 46 0.83 -31.65 -14.21
CA ASN A 46 0.12 -32.91 -14.42
C ASN A 46 -0.59 -33.39 -13.14
N ASP A 47 0.09 -33.31 -11.99
CA ASP A 47 -0.41 -33.77 -10.69
C ASP A 47 -0.86 -32.61 -9.78
N TRP A 48 -1.46 -31.58 -10.38
CA TRP A 48 -1.72 -30.30 -9.70
C TRP A 48 -2.48 -30.44 -8.37
N ASN A 49 -3.50 -31.30 -8.32
CA ASN A 49 -4.35 -31.45 -7.12
C ASN A 49 -3.57 -31.94 -5.88
N LEU A 50 -2.50 -32.72 -6.08
CA LEU A 50 -1.68 -33.24 -4.98
C LEU A 50 -0.69 -32.19 -4.47
N PHE A 51 -0.13 -31.41 -5.39
CA PHE A 51 0.89 -30.41 -5.09
C PHE A 51 0.29 -29.07 -4.64
N ALA A 52 -0.93 -28.73 -5.09
CA ALA A 52 -1.62 -27.50 -4.72
C ALA A 52 -1.70 -27.31 -3.19
N CYS A 53 -2.00 -28.37 -2.44
CA CYS A 53 -2.10 -28.34 -0.99
C CYS A 53 -0.75 -28.22 -0.26
N GLN A 54 0.37 -28.44 -0.95
CA GLN A 54 1.71 -28.35 -0.36
C GLN A 54 2.30 -26.94 -0.46
N PHE A 55 1.70 -26.07 -1.27
CA PHE A 55 2.14 -24.68 -1.39
C PHE A 55 1.80 -23.88 -0.14
N VAL A 56 2.76 -23.05 0.26
CA VAL A 56 2.63 -22.12 1.38
C VAL A 56 2.72 -20.71 0.82
N LYS A 57 1.69 -19.90 1.07
CA LYS A 57 1.67 -18.48 0.77
C LYS A 57 2.53 -17.76 1.80
N VAL A 58 3.59 -17.13 1.32
CA VAL A 58 4.55 -16.38 2.14
C VAL A 58 4.18 -14.91 2.03
N PHE A 59 3.76 -14.30 3.14
CA PHE A 59 3.20 -12.97 3.10
C PHE A 59 3.79 -12.04 4.19
N PRO A 60 4.50 -10.96 3.83
CA PRO A 60 5.07 -10.03 4.81
C PRO A 60 4.02 -9.25 5.61
N TYR A 61 4.20 -9.12 6.93
CA TYR A 61 3.24 -8.45 7.81
C TYR A 61 3.00 -6.99 7.43
N GLU A 62 4.07 -6.23 7.16
CA GLU A 62 3.96 -4.82 6.80
C GLU A 62 3.21 -4.62 5.47
N TYR A 63 3.41 -5.53 4.52
CA TYR A 63 2.68 -5.48 3.25
C TYR A 63 1.18 -5.75 3.44
N GLN A 64 0.81 -6.68 4.34
CA GLN A 64 -0.62 -6.93 4.65
C GLN A 64 -1.28 -5.68 5.21
N LYS A 65 -0.61 -5.00 6.14
CA LYS A 65 -1.14 -3.78 6.78
C LYS A 65 -1.42 -2.72 5.72
N VAL A 66 -0.50 -2.52 4.78
CA VAL A 66 -0.67 -1.55 3.69
C VAL A 66 -1.84 -1.94 2.77
N LEU A 67 -1.99 -3.22 2.43
CA LEU A 67 -3.12 -3.66 1.60
C LEU A 67 -4.46 -3.48 2.33
N LYS A 68 -4.55 -3.88 3.60
CA LYS A 68 -5.75 -3.70 4.44
C LYS A 68 -6.12 -2.23 4.58
N ALA A 69 -5.14 -1.36 4.84
CA ALA A 69 -5.37 0.09 4.92
C ALA A 69 -5.85 0.70 3.59
N LYS A 70 -5.35 0.21 2.45
CA LYS A 70 -5.83 0.62 1.12
C LYS A 70 -7.27 0.19 0.89
N GLN A 71 -7.65 -1.04 1.27
CA GLN A 71 -9.02 -1.53 1.15
C GLN A 71 -10.00 -0.70 1.99
N VAL A 72 -9.69 -0.46 3.27
CA VAL A 72 -10.52 0.38 4.16
C VAL A 72 -10.66 1.81 3.62
N LYS A 73 -9.60 2.39 3.04
CA LYS A 73 -9.68 3.74 2.45
C LYS A 73 -10.55 3.78 1.20
N VAL A 74 -10.62 2.69 0.43
CA VAL A 74 -11.52 2.57 -0.72
C VAL A 74 -12.96 2.46 -0.22
N GLU A 75 -13.23 1.60 0.77
CA GLU A 75 -14.56 1.44 1.37
C GLU A 75 -15.06 2.74 2.02
N ALA A 76 -14.23 3.41 2.83
CA ALA A 76 -14.58 4.69 3.45
C ALA A 76 -14.77 5.85 2.45
N LYS A 77 -14.23 5.73 1.23
CA LYS A 77 -14.53 6.69 0.13
C LYS A 77 -15.85 6.41 -0.57
N VAL A 78 -16.35 5.18 -0.46
CA VAL A 78 -17.64 4.77 -1.03
C VAL A 78 -18.80 5.12 -0.09
N ASP A 79 -18.53 5.31 1.21
CA ASP A 79 -19.51 5.72 2.23
C ASP A 79 -19.68 7.27 2.37
N CYS A 80 -19.36 8.04 1.34
CA CYS A 80 -20.03 9.34 1.18
C CYS A 80 -21.41 9.03 0.60
N SER A 81 -22.43 9.07 1.46
CA SER A 81 -23.83 8.97 1.11
C SER A 81 -24.13 9.70 -0.21
N ASN A 82 -25.03 9.12 -1.00
CA ASN A 82 -25.71 9.80 -2.10
C ASN A 82 -26.60 10.95 -1.59
N ASP A 83 -26.08 11.80 -0.72
CA ASP A 83 -26.65 13.11 -0.45
C ASP A 83 -26.10 14.02 -1.54
N VAL A 84 -26.85 14.13 -2.62
CA VAL A 84 -26.64 15.20 -3.61
C VAL A 84 -26.84 16.50 -2.84
N VAL A 85 -25.75 17.11 -2.40
CA VAL A 85 -25.80 18.45 -1.81
C VAL A 85 -26.06 19.43 -2.95
N ASP A 86 -27.10 20.25 -2.82
CA ASP A 86 -27.48 21.22 -3.84
C ASP A 86 -26.33 22.19 -4.14
N ILE A 87 -26.22 22.56 -5.43
CA ILE A 87 -25.12 23.37 -5.99
C ILE A 87 -24.97 24.73 -5.27
N GLU A 88 -26.02 25.20 -4.60
CA GLU A 88 -26.08 26.47 -3.85
C GLU A 88 -25.36 26.45 -2.49
N ASP A 89 -25.17 25.28 -1.86
CA ASP A 89 -24.45 25.17 -0.57
C ASP A 89 -22.92 25.11 -0.73
N SER A 90 -22.41 24.88 -1.94
CA SER A 90 -20.96 24.92 -2.23
C SER A 90 -20.38 26.35 -2.23
N ILE A 91 -21.22 27.39 -2.31
CA ILE A 91 -20.79 28.79 -2.41
C ILE A 91 -20.41 29.37 -1.04
N MET A 92 -20.84 28.78 0.08
CA MET A 92 -20.48 29.28 1.42
C MET A 92 -18.99 29.07 1.76
N ASN A 93 -18.30 28.13 1.11
CA ASN A 93 -16.85 27.95 1.30
C ASN A 93 -15.99 29.00 0.58
N LEU A 94 -16.48 29.63 -0.49
CA LEU A 94 -15.70 30.60 -1.27
C LEU A 94 -15.41 31.88 -0.48
N LYS A 95 -16.35 32.37 0.36
CA LYS A 95 -16.12 33.56 1.21
C LYS A 95 -15.12 33.31 2.34
N VAL A 96 -15.11 32.10 2.88
CA VAL A 96 -14.15 31.68 3.93
C VAL A 96 -12.76 31.50 3.31
N GLU A 97 -12.69 30.94 2.11
CA GLU A 97 -11.44 30.81 1.34
C GLU A 97 -10.91 32.16 0.87
N GLU A 98 -11.75 33.08 0.38
CA GLU A 98 -11.35 34.45 0.07
C GLU A 98 -10.78 35.16 1.31
N SER A 99 -11.36 34.97 2.49
CA SER A 99 -10.80 35.54 3.73
C SER A 99 -9.47 34.91 4.14
N ARG A 100 -9.23 33.64 3.80
CA ARG A 100 -7.94 32.94 4.00
C ARG A 100 -6.90 33.32 2.96
N MET A 101 -7.32 33.59 1.72
CA MET A 101 -6.48 34.03 0.60
C MET A 101 -6.14 35.53 0.68
N ASN A 102 -7.08 36.35 1.16
CA ASN A 102 -6.92 37.79 1.44
C ASN A 102 -6.19 38.08 2.75
N LYS A 103 -5.86 37.04 3.54
CA LYS A 103 -4.82 37.13 4.56
C LYS A 103 -3.46 37.13 3.88
N ALA A 104 -3.21 38.18 3.11
CA ALA A 104 -2.01 38.37 2.31
C ALA A 104 -0.77 38.23 3.20
N LEU A 105 -0.05 37.11 3.01
CA LEU A 105 1.28 36.95 3.58
C LEU A 105 2.20 37.98 2.92
N ASP A 106 2.98 38.71 3.72
CA ASP A 106 3.92 39.72 3.23
C ASP A 106 5.07 39.03 2.46
N LYS A 107 4.87 38.85 1.15
CA LYS A 107 5.83 38.19 0.24
C LYS A 107 7.05 39.05 -0.05
N VAL A 108 6.99 40.36 0.23
CA VAL A 108 8.08 41.31 -0.01
C VAL A 108 9.05 41.32 1.17
N ARG A 109 8.52 41.21 2.39
CA ARG A 109 9.34 41.21 3.62
C ARG A 109 9.71 39.81 4.14
N GLY A 110 9.08 38.76 3.62
CA GLY A 110 9.42 37.36 3.90
C GLY A 110 9.36 37.01 5.40
N PHE A 111 9.88 35.84 5.77
CA PHE A 111 9.86 35.26 7.13
C PHE A 111 10.72 36.02 8.17
N MET A 112 10.67 37.34 8.20
CA MET A 112 11.25 38.19 9.25
C MET A 112 10.36 38.23 10.50
N LYS A 113 9.75 37.09 10.86
CA LYS A 113 8.80 36.97 11.97
C LYS A 113 9.50 36.85 13.33
N TYR A 114 10.79 36.49 13.33
CA TYR A 114 11.59 36.36 14.53
C TYR A 114 12.98 36.98 14.33
N PRO A 115 13.56 37.66 15.34
CA PRO A 115 14.93 38.15 15.28
C PRO A 115 15.91 36.99 15.17
N ARG A 116 17.04 37.20 14.47
CA ARG A 116 18.10 36.18 14.37
C ARG A 116 18.75 36.01 15.74
N GLU A 117 18.81 34.78 16.23
CA GLU A 117 19.65 34.45 17.38
C GLU A 117 21.13 34.52 16.96
N THR A 118 21.90 35.41 17.57
CA THR A 118 23.36 35.54 17.35
C THR A 118 24.15 34.68 18.34
N GLY A 119 23.62 33.49 18.66
CA GLY A 119 24.33 32.53 19.49
C GLY A 119 25.54 31.97 18.75
N ILE A 120 26.69 31.94 19.42
CA ILE A 120 27.89 31.24 18.90
C ILE A 120 27.54 29.75 18.84
N TYR A 121 27.60 29.17 17.65
CA TYR A 121 27.37 27.73 17.47
C TYR A 121 28.47 26.93 18.19
N ARG A 122 28.11 25.71 18.61
CA ARG A 122 28.90 24.70 19.33
C ARG A 122 30.43 24.91 19.33
N PRO A 123 31.11 24.87 20.50
CA PRO A 123 32.56 25.02 20.55
C PRO A 123 33.25 23.93 19.74
N ALA A 124 34.29 24.31 19.01
CA ALA A 124 35.18 23.36 18.35
C ALA A 124 36.09 22.74 19.41
N GLU A 125 35.77 21.51 19.82
CA GLU A 125 36.73 20.58 20.43
C GLU A 125 37.26 19.63 19.35
#